data_AF-A0A1T5KD71-F1
#
_entry.id   AF-A0A1T5KD71-F1
#
_cell.length_a   1.000
_cell.length_b   1.000
_cell.length_c   1.000
_cell.angle_alpha   90.00
_cell.angle_beta   90.00
_cell.angle_gamma   90.00
#
_symmetry.space_group_name_H-M   'P 1'
#
loop_
_entity.id
_entity.type
_entity.pdbx_description
1 polymer ?
#
loop_
_entity_poly.entity_id
_entity_poly.type
_entity_poly.pdbx_seq_one_letter_code
_entity_poly.pdbx_strand_id
1 'polypeptide(L)'
;MEILWWYDGSVNGMKAVSTVVMNRVRVPYGEYHRVGQGDIRKVIYQKGQFDCVRSVIRGVPNPQTVWANPPEQIHYEIADWALSGNRLFTVGYSLWYFNPFKPTCPYTFPRNGTGNFQVRVGEHCFYNPTEKYAQT
;
A
#
# COMPACT_ATOMS: atom_id res chain seq x y z
N MET A 1 -7.57 4.72 -2.10
CA MET A 1 -6.12 4.56 -1.91
C MET A 1 -5.69 3.72 -3.08
N GLU A 2 -4.90 4.36 -3.91
CA GLU A 2 -4.69 4.02 -5.30
C GLU A 2 -3.71 2.85 -5.36
N ILE A 3 -4.27 1.65 -5.40
CA ILE A 3 -3.51 0.46 -5.74
C ILE A 3 -3.82 0.21 -7.20
N LEU A 4 -3.01 0.81 -8.05
CA LEU A 4 -2.76 0.26 -9.35
C LEU A 4 -1.37 -0.33 -9.25
N TRP A 5 -1.29 -1.61 -8.86
CA TRP A 5 -0.12 -2.46 -9.12
C TRP A 5 0.35 -2.34 -10.59
N TRP A 6 -0.54 -1.91 -11.47
CA TRP A 6 -0.43 -1.73 -12.91
C TRP A 6 0.18 -0.42 -13.40
N TYR A 7 0.19 0.63 -12.56
CA TYR A 7 0.58 1.99 -13.00
C TYR A 7 1.80 2.55 -12.29
N ASP A 8 2.42 1.81 -11.36
CA ASP A 8 3.65 2.28 -10.71
C ASP A 8 4.88 2.22 -11.64
N GLY A 9 4.66 1.82 -12.91
CA GLY A 9 5.53 1.96 -14.09
C GLY A 9 6.89 1.26 -14.03
N SER A 10 7.29 0.81 -12.84
CA SER A 10 8.62 0.32 -12.53
C SER A 10 8.55 -0.82 -11.52
N VAL A 11 9.45 -1.78 -11.66
CA VAL A 11 9.65 -2.89 -10.71
C VAL A 11 9.85 -2.38 -9.28
N ASN A 12 10.53 -1.25 -9.11
CA ASN A 12 10.76 -0.65 -7.80
C ASN A 12 9.49 -0.11 -7.15
N GLY A 13 8.58 0.51 -7.92
CA GLY A 13 7.27 0.93 -7.42
C GLY A 13 6.43 -0.25 -6.95
N MET A 14 6.33 -1.29 -7.79
CA MET A 14 5.60 -2.51 -7.42
C MET A 14 6.19 -3.19 -6.17
N LYS A 15 7.52 -3.26 -6.04
CA LYS A 15 8.19 -3.76 -4.83
C LYS A 15 7.98 -2.87 -3.61
N ALA A 16 7.87 -1.56 -3.80
CA ALA A 16 7.59 -0.60 -2.74
C ALA A 16 6.19 -0.83 -2.16
N VAL A 17 5.17 -0.94 -3.03
CA VAL A 17 3.78 -1.23 -2.64
C VAL A 17 3.67 -2.61 -1.99
N SER A 18 4.29 -3.65 -2.54
CA SER A 18 4.26 -4.99 -1.95
C SER A 18 4.88 -5.02 -0.55
N THR A 19 5.95 -4.25 -0.35
CA THR A 19 6.56 -4.09 0.98
C THR A 19 5.59 -3.44 1.96
N VAL A 20 4.82 -2.41 1.55
CA VAL A 20 3.79 -1.81 2.42
C VAL A 20 2.71 -2.82 2.80
N VAL A 21 2.24 -3.64 1.84
CA VAL A 21 1.25 -4.70 2.13
C VAL A 21 1.78 -5.66 3.18
N MET A 22 3.00 -6.15 3.01
CA MET A 22 3.61 -7.08 3.97
C MET A 22 3.94 -6.42 5.31
N ASN A 23 4.27 -5.13 5.34
CA ASN A 23 4.41 -4.37 6.58
C ASN A 23 3.10 -4.31 7.36
N ARG A 24 1.97 -4.08 6.68
CA ARG A 24 0.63 -4.10 7.31
C ARG A 24 0.23 -5.48 7.81
N VAL A 25 0.63 -6.54 7.11
CA VAL A 25 0.45 -7.92 7.57
C VAL A 25 1.22 -8.19 8.88
N ARG A 26 2.43 -7.63 9.00
CA ARG A 26 3.36 -7.94 10.09
C ARG A 26 3.33 -6.95 11.26
N VAL A 27 2.69 -5.79 11.12
CA VAL A 27 2.71 -4.78 12.18
C VAL A 27 2.03 -5.33 13.44
N PRO A 28 2.68 -5.28 14.62
CA PRO A 28 2.16 -5.92 15.83
C PRO A 28 1.24 -5.01 16.67
N TYR A 29 0.84 -3.85 16.13
CA TYR A 29 0.01 -2.86 16.81
C TYR A 29 -0.82 -2.02 15.85
N GLY A 30 -1.75 -1.24 16.41
CA GLY A 30 -2.62 -0.32 15.68
C GLY A 30 -3.67 -1.02 14.82
N GLU A 31 -4.33 -0.23 13.99
CA GLU A 31 -5.48 -0.65 13.18
C GLU A 31 -5.20 -1.92 12.36
N TYR A 32 -4.13 -1.94 11.57
CA TYR A 32 -3.80 -3.06 10.69
C TYR A 32 -3.48 -4.35 11.44
N HIS A 33 -2.96 -4.28 12.67
CA HIS A 33 -2.83 -5.46 13.52
C HIS A 33 -4.21 -5.99 13.91
N ARG A 34 -5.08 -5.10 14.43
CA ARG A 34 -6.42 -5.43 14.92
C ARG A 34 -7.35 -5.97 13.82
N VAL A 35 -7.32 -5.36 12.63
CA VAL A 35 -8.21 -5.72 11.51
C VAL A 35 -7.58 -6.74 10.56
N GLY A 36 -6.27 -6.65 10.31
CA GLY A 36 -5.55 -7.51 9.38
C GLY A 36 -5.22 -8.88 9.97
N GLN A 37 -4.94 -8.96 11.28
CA GLN A 37 -4.73 -10.23 12.01
C GLN A 37 -3.68 -11.15 11.37
N GLY A 38 -2.65 -10.59 10.73
CA GLY A 38 -1.63 -11.37 10.01
C GLY A 38 -2.11 -12.02 8.70
N ASP A 39 -3.34 -11.75 8.26
CA ASP A 39 -3.91 -12.30 7.05
C ASP A 39 -3.79 -11.29 5.90
N ILE A 40 -3.03 -11.65 4.87
CA ILE A 40 -2.82 -10.85 3.67
C ILE A 40 -4.14 -10.53 2.95
N ARG A 41 -5.11 -11.45 2.95
CA ARG A 41 -6.42 -11.20 2.34
C ARG A 41 -7.18 -10.15 3.14
N LYS A 42 -7.15 -10.19 4.47
CA LYS A 42 -7.81 -9.14 5.27
C LYS A 42 -7.19 -7.76 5.04
N VAL A 43 -5.88 -7.69 4.90
CA VAL A 43 -5.18 -6.44 4.56
C VAL A 43 -5.60 -5.92 3.18
N ILE A 44 -5.57 -6.76 2.15
CA ILE A 44 -5.92 -6.37 0.78
C ILE A 44 -7.40 -5.99 0.64
N TYR A 45 -8.30 -6.73 1.28
CA TYR A 45 -9.74 -6.50 1.19
C TYR A 45 -10.27 -5.49 2.22
N GLN A 46 -9.41 -4.88 3.02
CA GLN A 46 -9.83 -3.83 3.94
C GLN A 46 -10.44 -2.65 3.17
N LYS A 47 -11.68 -2.30 3.54
CA LYS A 47 -12.48 -1.32 2.81
C LYS A 47 -11.76 0.03 2.67
N GLY A 48 -11.64 0.50 1.43
CA GLY A 48 -11.05 1.81 1.10
C GLY A 48 -9.52 1.85 1.02
N GLN A 49 -8.85 0.73 1.29
CA GLN A 49 -7.38 0.62 1.26
C GLN A 49 -6.84 0.28 -0.15
N PHE A 50 -7.54 -0.58 -0.89
CA PHE A 50 -7.12 -1.00 -2.22
C PHE A 50 -8.29 -0.80 -3.18
N ASP A 51 -8.14 0.13 -4.13
CA ASP A 51 -9.22 0.43 -5.09
C ASP A 51 -9.40 -0.68 -6.15
N CYS A 52 -8.35 -1.45 -6.46
CA CYS A 52 -8.39 -2.54 -7.44
C CYS A 52 -9.28 -3.74 -7.06
N VAL A 53 -9.62 -3.91 -5.77
CA VAL A 53 -10.55 -4.97 -5.30
C VAL A 53 -11.99 -4.46 -5.14
N ARG A 54 -12.25 -3.21 -5.53
CA ARG A 54 -13.57 -2.57 -5.39
C ARG A 54 -14.19 -2.40 -6.76
N SER A 55 -15.37 -2.98 -6.98
CA SER A 55 -16.15 -2.81 -8.20
C SER A 55 -16.81 -1.42 -8.31
N VAL A 56 -16.95 -0.69 -7.19
CA VAL A 56 -17.56 0.65 -7.14
C VAL A 56 -16.74 1.59 -6.26
N ILE A 57 -16.41 2.76 -6.80
CA ILE A 57 -15.70 3.84 -6.12
C ILE A 57 -16.57 5.09 -6.17
N ARG A 58 -16.94 5.62 -4.99
CA ARG A 58 -17.78 6.82 -4.85
C ARG A 58 -19.09 6.75 -5.65
N GLY A 59 -19.71 5.57 -5.74
CA GLY A 59 -20.96 5.35 -6.46
C GLY A 59 -20.80 5.11 -7.97
N VAL A 60 -19.59 5.19 -8.51
CA VAL A 60 -19.30 4.97 -9.94
C VAL A 60 -18.64 3.58 -10.12
N PRO A 61 -19.04 2.80 -11.14
CA PRO A 61 -18.35 1.56 -11.49
C PRO A 61 -16.84 1.78 -11.71
N ASN A 62 -16.02 0.90 -11.14
CA ASN A 62 -14.57 0.93 -11.28
C ASN A 62 -14.14 0.00 -12.42
N PRO A 63 -13.65 0.52 -13.56
CA PRO A 63 -13.14 -0.33 -14.65
C PRO A 63 -11.74 -0.90 -14.35
N GLN A 64 -11.03 -0.37 -13.34
CA GLN A 64 -9.65 -0.74 -13.02
C GLN A 64 -9.59 -1.76 -11.87
N THR A 65 -10.29 -2.88 -12.03
CA THR A 65 -10.25 -3.97 -11.04
C THR A 65 -9.30 -5.09 -11.45
N VAL A 66 -8.92 -5.92 -10.47
CA VAL A 66 -8.16 -7.16 -10.71
C VAL A 66 -8.91 -8.19 -11.58
N TRP A 67 -10.25 -8.06 -11.68
CA TRP A 67 -11.07 -8.92 -12.53
C TRP A 67 -11.19 -8.38 -13.97
N ALA A 68 -11.15 -7.06 -14.13
CA ALA A 68 -11.19 -6.41 -15.45
C ALA A 68 -9.80 -6.34 -16.12
N ASN A 69 -8.73 -6.35 -15.32
CA ASN A 69 -7.34 -6.28 -15.79
C ASN A 69 -6.56 -7.48 -15.23
N PRO A 70 -6.39 -8.56 -16.02
CA PRO A 70 -5.78 -9.81 -15.56
C PRO A 70 -4.27 -9.69 -15.35
N PRO A 71 -3.70 -10.21 -14.23
CA PRO A 71 -2.26 -10.05 -13.91
C PRO A 71 -1.31 -10.55 -14.98
N GLU A 72 -0.37 -9.70 -15.37
CA GLU A 72 0.81 -10.11 -16.13
C GLU A 72 1.83 -10.83 -15.27
N GLN A 73 2.75 -11.57 -15.91
CA GLN A 73 3.78 -12.38 -15.27
C GLN A 73 4.57 -11.61 -14.19
N ILE A 74 4.97 -10.37 -14.47
CA ILE A 74 5.73 -9.54 -13.53
C ILE A 74 4.99 -9.32 -12.21
N HIS A 75 3.66 -9.25 -12.20
CA HIS A 75 2.89 -9.06 -10.98
C HIS A 75 2.96 -10.29 -10.08
N TYR A 76 2.94 -11.48 -10.66
CA TYR A 76 3.14 -12.73 -9.93
C TYR A 76 4.56 -12.81 -9.36
N GLU A 77 5.57 -12.44 -10.15
CA GLU A 77 6.96 -12.41 -9.69
C GLU A 77 7.17 -11.46 -8.50
N ILE A 78 6.56 -10.27 -8.53
CA ILE A 78 6.60 -9.34 -7.40
C ILE A 78 5.85 -9.88 -6.18
N ALA A 79 4.71 -10.53 -6.39
CA ALA A 79 3.95 -11.16 -5.30
C ALA A 79 4.77 -12.26 -4.63
N ASP A 80 5.34 -13.19 -5.39
CA ASP A 80 6.19 -14.27 -4.90
C ASP A 80 7.43 -13.74 -4.20
N TRP A 81 8.06 -12.70 -4.75
CA TRP A 81 9.19 -12.02 -4.11
C TRP A 81 8.81 -11.48 -2.72
N ALA A 82 7.67 -10.81 -2.58
CA ALA A 82 7.22 -10.25 -1.30
C ALA A 82 6.80 -11.34 -0.30
N LEU A 83 6.10 -12.38 -0.77
CA LEU A 83 5.67 -13.53 0.02
C LEU A 83 6.86 -14.34 0.54
N SER A 84 7.96 -14.38 -0.21
CA SER A 84 9.23 -15.00 0.19
C SER A 84 9.97 -14.22 1.29
N GLY A 85 9.40 -13.14 1.81
CA GLY A 85 9.99 -12.37 2.92
C GLY A 85 10.81 -11.17 2.48
N ASN A 86 11.01 -10.96 1.17
CA ASN A 86 11.78 -9.83 0.69
C ASN A 86 11.06 -8.50 0.94
N ARG A 87 11.84 -7.42 1.02
CA ARG A 87 11.36 -6.05 1.23
C ARG A 87 12.26 -5.06 0.51
N LEU A 88 11.68 -3.96 0.06
CA LEU A 88 12.43 -2.85 -0.49
C LEU A 88 12.88 -1.98 0.69
N PHE A 89 14.14 -2.10 1.10
CA PHE A 89 14.63 -1.47 2.33
C PHE A 89 14.41 0.04 2.39
N THR A 90 14.45 0.72 1.24
CA THR A 90 14.23 2.16 1.11
C THR A 90 12.87 2.62 1.63
N VAL A 91 11.82 1.80 1.54
CA VAL A 91 10.48 2.17 2.07
C VAL A 91 10.32 1.90 3.57
N GLY A 92 11.35 1.38 4.24
CA GLY A 92 11.36 1.25 5.70
C GLY A 92 10.19 0.41 6.23
N TYR A 93 9.48 0.97 7.21
CA TYR A 93 8.30 0.38 7.84
C TYR A 93 7.00 1.04 7.34
N SER A 94 7.03 1.58 6.12
CA SER A 94 5.92 2.37 5.62
C SER A 94 4.64 1.57 5.64
N LEU A 95 3.59 2.16 6.21
CA LEU A 95 2.25 1.59 6.28
C LEU A 95 1.30 2.29 5.32
N TRP A 96 1.65 3.47 4.82
CA TRP A 96 0.84 4.18 3.84
C TRP A 96 1.69 4.69 2.69
N TYR A 97 1.01 4.87 1.56
CA TYR A 97 1.56 5.53 0.41
C TYR A 97 0.42 6.14 -0.43
N PHE A 98 0.73 7.16 -1.24
CA PHE A 98 -0.18 7.72 -2.24
C PHE A 98 0.60 8.59 -3.24
N ASN A 99 0.01 8.83 -4.42
CA ASN A 99 0.52 9.80 -5.38
C ASN A 99 -0.03 11.21 -5.02
N PRO A 100 0.81 12.20 -4.69
CA PRO A 100 0.34 13.55 -4.37
C PRO A 100 -0.06 14.35 -5.63
N PHE A 101 0.20 13.84 -6.83
CA PHE A 101 0.08 14.54 -8.12
C PHE A 101 0.80 15.90 -8.12
N LYS A 102 1.89 15.97 -7.34
CA LYS A 102 2.70 17.17 -7.07
C LYS A 102 4.17 16.78 -6.90
N PRO A 103 5.10 17.71 -7.14
CA PRO A 103 6.53 17.43 -6.97
C PRO A 103 6.91 17.20 -5.50
N THR A 104 6.15 17.76 -4.55
CA THR A 104 6.44 17.66 -3.11
C THR A 104 5.51 16.67 -2.41
N CYS A 105 6.08 15.85 -1.53
CA CYS A 105 5.33 14.98 -0.62
C CYS A 105 5.00 15.76 0.65
N PRO A 106 3.74 15.77 1.13
CA PRO A 106 3.45 16.32 2.44
C PRO A 106 4.16 15.50 3.52
N TYR A 107 4.62 16.17 4.57
CA TYR A 107 5.40 15.52 5.63
C TYR A 107 4.56 14.57 6.49
N THR A 108 3.25 14.81 6.60
CA THR A 108 2.36 14.03 7.47
C THR A 108 1.24 13.40 6.66
N PHE A 109 1.11 12.09 6.79
CA PHE A 109 -0.01 11.33 6.27
C PHE A 109 -0.16 10.03 7.06
N PRO A 110 -1.37 9.66 7.51
CA PRO A 110 -2.65 10.35 7.32
C PRO A 110 -2.78 11.67 8.12
N ARG A 111 -3.83 12.46 7.85
CA ARG A 111 -4.05 13.81 8.45
C ARG A 111 -4.15 13.83 9.98
N ASN A 112 -4.44 12.68 10.59
CA ASN A 112 -4.47 12.49 12.05
C ASN A 112 -3.05 12.43 12.68
N GLY A 113 -1.99 12.45 11.87
CA GLY A 113 -0.61 12.42 12.36
C GLY A 113 -0.08 11.03 12.68
N THR A 114 -0.76 9.94 12.28
CA THR A 114 -0.29 8.57 12.53
C THR A 114 0.85 8.14 11.61
N GLY A 115 1.22 8.95 10.61
CA GLY A 115 2.39 8.68 9.81
C GLY A 115 3.18 9.91 9.38
N ASN A 116 4.48 9.70 9.18
CA ASN A 116 5.47 10.69 8.75
C ASN A 116 6.15 10.27 7.44
N PHE A 117 6.50 11.25 6.62
CA PHE A 117 7.12 11.03 5.33
C PHE A 117 8.46 10.31 5.49
N GLN A 118 8.65 9.23 4.72
CA GLN A 118 9.86 8.42 4.71
C GLN A 118 10.65 8.61 3.42
N VAL A 119 10.02 8.33 2.27
CA VAL A 119 10.71 8.33 0.97
C VAL A 119 9.71 8.53 -0.16
N ARG A 120 10.19 8.98 -1.31
CA ARG A 120 9.46 8.95 -2.58
C ARG A 120 10.06 7.86 -3.48
N VAL A 121 9.23 6.97 -4.02
CA VAL A 121 9.62 5.99 -5.04
C VAL A 121 8.72 6.20 -6.25
N GLY A 122 9.31 6.56 -7.38
CA GLY A 122 8.56 6.98 -8.55
C GLY A 122 7.67 8.19 -8.23
N GLU A 123 6.37 8.03 -8.46
CA GLU A 123 5.37 9.07 -8.17
C GLU A 123 4.75 8.96 -6.77
N HIS A 124 5.04 7.90 -6.03
CA HIS A 124 4.41 7.62 -4.74
C HIS A 124 5.27 8.09 -3.57
N CYS A 125 4.62 8.74 -2.61
CA CYS A 125 5.19 9.11 -1.32
C CYS A 125 4.84 8.03 -0.30
N PHE A 126 5.82 7.58 0.48
CA PHE A 126 5.69 6.50 1.47
C PHE A 126 5.84 7.05 2.89
N TYR A 127 5.08 6.49 3.82
CA TYR A 127 4.93 7.02 5.18
C TYR A 127 5.07 5.95 6.25
N ASN A 128 6.01 6.15 7.17
CA ASN A 128 6.22 5.32 8.35
C ASN A 128 5.18 5.66 9.44
N PRO A 129 4.83 4.70 10.32
CA PRO A 129 4.01 4.97 11.48
C PRO A 129 4.74 5.85 12.49
N THR A 130 4.01 6.79 13.09
CA THR A 130 4.41 7.45 14.33
C THR A 130 3.91 6.66 15.53
N GLU A 131 4.36 7.01 16.73
CA GLU A 131 3.85 6.43 17.98
C GLU A 131 2.32 6.55 18.13
N LYS A 132 1.71 7.60 17.54
CA LYS A 132 0.26 7.77 17.53
C LYS A 132 -0.49 6.63 16.85
N TYR A 133 0.14 5.94 15.88
CA TYR A 133 -0.48 4.81 15.21
C TYR A 133 -0.77 3.65 16.18
N ALA A 134 0.00 3.48 17.24
CA ALA A 134 -0.27 2.47 18.28
C ALA A 134 -1.59 2.71 19.04
N GLN A 135 -2.19 3.89 18.92
CA GLN A 135 -3.44 4.27 19.57
C GLN A 135 -4.68 4.08 18.66
N THR A 136 -4.56 3.32 17.57
CA THR A 136 -5.62 3.07 16.57
C THR A 136 -6.23 1.67 16.61
#